data_AF-A0A8J7W4N3-F1
#
_entry.id   AF-A0A8J7W4N3-F1
#
_cell.length_a   1.000
_cell.length_b   1.000
_cell.length_c   1.000
_cell.angle_alpha   90.00
_cell.angle_beta   90.00
_cell.angle_gamma   90.00
#
_symmetry.space_group_name_H-M   'P 1'
#
loop_
_entity.id
_entity.type
_entity.pdbx_description
1 polymer ?
#
loop_
_entity_poly.entity_id
_entity_poly.type
_entity_poly.pdbx_seq_one_letter_code
_entity_poly.pdbx_strand_id
1 'polypeptide(L)'
;MATIKITKELALALKDLRQEYKVASKDVATFINKSTSYISKLEKGDIKKISTDEFFRIFSYIVPEEQSHSRFDEFIGKCTLEFSKREIEQQEWLQNFDTVYRQIPIPPELIEHINALLVENNLSISEVVARVNLNEDLKDYTLDLSTYEKKVWHYPHNESPFIIMDISLNEIEDILSKKKTTTNYTTLQAFLYNLLKYKSEDFKSTFEETTNILTTYKFYSISKKNELLRKTHSQEEVEEILTDFDKLNEGYINQIQRRIESFSNLNIEYANGKLDILTKNLQADTPLVFGLFGIDLTPLKELDIDVKRSFIKDIDKLVKEYGTKIDEKKQELI
;
A
#
# COMPACT_ATOMS: atom_id res chain seq x y z
N MET A 1 -16.10 -2.81 -3.60
CA MET A 1 -14.81 -3.33 -3.09
C MET A 1 -13.88 -3.48 -4.28
N ALA A 2 -12.64 -2.99 -4.18
CA ALA A 2 -11.67 -3.12 -5.25
C ALA A 2 -11.43 -4.60 -5.60
N THR A 3 -11.27 -4.90 -6.88
CA THR A 3 -11.00 -6.26 -7.38
C THR A 3 -9.66 -6.29 -8.05
N ILE A 4 -8.90 -7.35 -7.80
CA ILE A 4 -7.60 -7.60 -8.41
C ILE A 4 -7.81 -8.54 -9.59
N LYS A 5 -7.34 -8.12 -10.76
CA LYS A 5 -7.24 -8.99 -11.93
C LYS A 5 -6.09 -9.97 -11.72
N ILE A 6 -6.40 -11.25 -11.69
CA ILE A 6 -5.40 -12.31 -11.56
C ILE A 6 -4.78 -12.56 -12.92
N THR A 7 -3.53 -12.16 -13.05
CA THR A 7 -2.70 -12.46 -14.22
C THR A 7 -1.96 -13.80 -13.99
N LYS A 8 -1.37 -14.38 -15.04
CA LYS A 8 -0.61 -15.63 -14.89
C LYS A 8 0.61 -15.43 -14.01
N GLU A 9 1.17 -14.24 -14.05
CA GLU A 9 2.36 -13.80 -13.34
C GLU A 9 2.05 -13.70 -11.84
N LEU A 10 0.97 -13.01 -11.46
CA LEU A 10 0.50 -12.97 -10.07
C LEU A 10 0.17 -14.38 -9.54
N ALA A 11 -0.46 -15.20 -10.38
CA ALA A 11 -0.78 -16.59 -10.05
C ALA A 11 0.48 -17.43 -9.78
N LEU A 12 1.51 -17.29 -10.61
CA LEU A 12 2.79 -17.97 -10.46
C LEU A 12 3.56 -17.44 -9.25
N ALA A 13 3.65 -16.12 -9.08
CA ALA A 13 4.30 -15.51 -7.92
C ALA A 13 3.66 -15.97 -6.60
N LEU A 14 2.32 -16.03 -6.53
CA LEU A 14 1.61 -16.57 -5.36
C LEU A 14 1.94 -18.05 -5.12
N LYS A 15 2.02 -18.85 -6.19
CA LYS A 15 2.39 -20.26 -6.10
C LYS A 15 3.82 -20.44 -5.61
N ASP A 16 4.76 -19.68 -6.16
CA ASP A 16 6.18 -19.75 -5.83
C ASP A 16 6.41 -19.29 -4.40
N LEU A 17 5.76 -18.20 -3.99
CA LEU A 17 5.74 -17.74 -2.60
C LEU A 17 5.19 -18.81 -1.66
N ARG A 18 4.08 -19.47 -2.02
CA ARG A 18 3.52 -20.57 -1.23
C ARG A 18 4.49 -21.75 -1.11
N GLN A 19 5.18 -22.08 -2.20
CA GLN A 19 6.16 -23.17 -2.22
C GLN A 19 7.43 -22.82 -1.42
N GLU A 20 7.90 -21.56 -1.49
CA GLU A 20 9.00 -21.02 -0.70
C GLU A 20 8.72 -21.24 0.80
N TYR A 21 7.51 -20.89 1.25
CA TYR A 21 7.05 -21.08 2.63
C TYR A 21 6.53 -22.48 2.94
N LYS A 22 6.60 -23.43 2.00
CA LYS A 22 6.16 -24.83 2.14
C LYS A 22 4.70 -24.97 2.62
N VAL A 23 3.84 -24.00 2.33
CA VAL A 23 2.42 -24.02 2.70
C VAL A 23 1.66 -24.88 1.70
N ALA A 24 0.78 -25.80 2.16
CA ALA A 24 0.02 -26.63 1.22
C ALA A 24 -1.21 -25.88 0.69
N SER A 25 -1.52 -26.03 -0.60
CA SER A 25 -2.69 -25.38 -1.23
C SER A 25 -4.02 -25.69 -0.52
N LYS A 26 -4.15 -26.88 0.08
CA LYS A 26 -5.33 -27.30 0.84
C LYS A 26 -5.54 -26.45 2.10
N ASP A 27 -4.44 -25.99 2.71
CA ASP A 27 -4.47 -25.25 3.97
C ASP A 27 -4.89 -23.79 3.68
N VAL A 28 -4.31 -23.20 2.62
CA VAL A 28 -4.76 -21.89 2.09
C VAL A 28 -6.24 -21.93 1.74
N ALA A 29 -6.69 -22.96 1.02
CA ALA A 29 -8.08 -23.11 0.61
C ALA A 29 -9.04 -23.14 1.81
N THR A 30 -8.66 -23.90 2.85
CA THR A 30 -9.43 -23.99 4.09
C THR A 30 -9.51 -22.64 4.80
N PHE A 31 -8.40 -21.90 4.88
CA PHE A 31 -8.36 -20.59 5.53
C PHE A 31 -9.27 -19.54 4.87
N ILE A 32 -9.34 -19.53 3.54
CA ILE A 32 -10.20 -18.59 2.80
C ILE A 32 -11.62 -19.11 2.56
N ASN A 33 -12.00 -20.25 3.16
CA ASN A 33 -13.29 -20.93 2.96
C ASN A 33 -13.58 -21.23 1.47
N LYS A 34 -12.58 -21.74 0.74
CA LYS A 34 -12.70 -22.17 -0.66
C LYS A 34 -12.22 -23.63 -0.82
N SER A 35 -12.41 -24.19 -2.01
CA SER A 35 -11.95 -25.55 -2.32
C SER A 35 -10.46 -25.57 -2.72
N THR A 36 -9.77 -26.70 -2.51
CA THR A 36 -8.38 -26.87 -2.99
C THR A 36 -8.27 -26.67 -4.51
N SER A 37 -9.34 -26.99 -5.26
CA SER A 37 -9.44 -26.72 -6.70
C SER A 37 -9.42 -25.22 -7.00
N TYR A 38 -10.01 -24.39 -6.14
CA TYR A 38 -9.97 -22.94 -6.27
C TYR A 38 -8.54 -22.41 -6.23
N ILE A 39 -7.75 -22.77 -5.20
CA ILE A 39 -6.34 -22.37 -5.09
C ILE A 39 -5.53 -22.89 -6.28
N SER A 40 -5.77 -24.14 -6.70
CA SER A 40 -5.09 -24.71 -7.87
C SER A 40 -5.40 -23.94 -9.16
N LYS A 41 -6.65 -23.45 -9.33
CA LYS A 41 -7.05 -22.62 -10.46
C LYS A 41 -6.50 -21.19 -10.34
N LEU A 42 -6.41 -20.67 -9.12
CA LEU A 42 -5.81 -19.36 -8.84
C LEU A 42 -4.35 -19.36 -9.25
N GLU A 43 -3.57 -20.32 -8.76
CA GLU A 43 -2.13 -20.49 -9.02
C GLU A 43 -1.79 -20.87 -10.47
N LYS A 44 -2.79 -21.26 -11.27
CA LYS A 44 -2.67 -21.49 -12.72
C LYS A 44 -3.09 -20.27 -13.55
N GLY A 45 -3.66 -19.24 -12.94
CA GLY A 45 -4.22 -18.08 -13.64
C GLY A 45 -5.56 -18.36 -14.35
N ASP A 46 -6.26 -19.43 -13.96
CA ASP A 46 -7.59 -19.79 -14.48
C ASP A 46 -8.69 -18.93 -13.86
N ILE A 47 -8.49 -18.46 -12.62
CA ILE A 47 -9.33 -17.43 -11.99
C ILE A 47 -8.87 -16.08 -12.53
N LYS A 48 -9.79 -15.24 -13.02
CA LYS A 48 -9.48 -13.97 -13.68
C LYS A 48 -9.56 -12.75 -12.77
N LYS A 49 -10.34 -12.83 -11.69
CA LYS A 49 -10.51 -11.75 -10.72
C LYS A 49 -10.75 -12.32 -9.33
N ILE A 50 -10.20 -11.68 -8.31
CA ILE A 50 -10.53 -11.88 -6.89
C ILE A 50 -10.70 -10.53 -6.22
N SER A 51 -11.29 -10.47 -5.03
CA SER A 51 -11.34 -9.23 -4.27
C SER A 51 -9.95 -8.90 -3.70
N THR A 52 -9.66 -7.61 -3.52
CA THR A 52 -8.43 -7.16 -2.84
C THR A 52 -8.30 -7.76 -1.43
N ASP A 53 -9.40 -7.85 -0.69
CA ASP A 53 -9.45 -8.52 0.63
C ASP A 53 -9.04 -9.99 0.55
N GLU A 54 -9.59 -10.74 -0.40
CA GLU A 54 -9.29 -12.16 -0.56
C GLU A 54 -7.80 -12.37 -0.91
N PHE A 55 -7.24 -11.50 -1.75
CA PHE A 55 -5.82 -11.52 -2.08
C PHE A 55 -4.95 -11.32 -0.83
N PHE A 56 -5.22 -10.28 -0.03
CA PHE A 56 -4.46 -10.02 1.19
C PHE A 56 -4.57 -11.17 2.19
N ARG A 57 -5.75 -11.78 2.33
CA ARG A 57 -5.95 -12.96 3.18
C ARG A 57 -5.15 -14.18 2.72
N ILE A 58 -5.03 -14.39 1.40
CA ILE A 58 -4.18 -15.45 0.85
C ILE A 58 -2.71 -15.15 1.16
N PHE A 59 -2.26 -13.92 0.90
CA PHE A 59 -0.89 -13.51 1.14
C PHE A 59 -0.49 -13.64 2.62
N SER A 60 -1.31 -13.10 3.53
CA SER A 60 -1.07 -13.12 4.97
C SER A 60 -1.09 -14.52 5.57
N TYR A 61 -1.70 -15.48 4.88
CA TYR A 61 -1.68 -16.89 5.29
C TYR A 61 -0.43 -17.62 4.83
N ILE A 62 0.09 -17.26 3.65
CA ILE A 62 1.30 -17.87 3.08
C ILE A 62 2.54 -17.37 3.82
N VAL A 63 2.62 -16.07 4.06
CA VAL A 63 3.79 -15.43 4.64
C VAL A 63 3.61 -15.26 6.15
N PRO A 64 4.54 -15.75 6.98
CA PRO A 64 4.55 -15.49 8.41
C PRO A 64 4.48 -14.00 8.70
N GLU A 65 3.60 -13.63 9.61
CA GLU A 65 3.23 -12.24 9.91
C GLU A 65 4.43 -11.35 10.28
N GLU A 66 5.42 -11.92 10.96
CA GLU A 66 6.71 -11.28 11.31
C GLU A 66 7.47 -10.74 10.10
N GLN A 67 7.26 -11.34 8.93
CA GLN A 67 7.88 -10.95 7.67
C GLN A 67 6.86 -10.36 6.69
N SER A 68 5.56 -10.32 7.03
CA SER A 68 4.49 -10.04 6.08
C SER A 68 4.64 -8.70 5.37
N HIS A 69 4.98 -7.61 6.08
CA HIS A 69 5.18 -6.30 5.44
C HIS A 69 6.43 -6.25 4.56
N SER A 70 7.59 -6.64 5.08
CA SER A 70 8.84 -6.64 4.32
C SER A 70 8.81 -7.61 3.14
N ARG A 71 8.15 -8.76 3.31
CA ARG A 71 7.95 -9.75 2.25
C ARG A 71 6.83 -9.38 1.30
N PHE A 72 5.84 -8.59 1.71
CA PHE A 72 4.88 -8.03 0.76
C PHE A 72 5.59 -7.04 -0.15
N ASP A 73 6.40 -6.14 0.40
CA ASP A 73 7.23 -5.24 -0.41
C ASP A 73 8.26 -6.01 -1.25
N GLU A 74 8.85 -7.09 -0.74
CA GLU A 74 9.71 -8.00 -1.52
C GLU A 74 8.92 -8.76 -2.59
N PHE A 75 7.68 -9.17 -2.33
CA PHE A 75 6.83 -9.90 -3.26
C PHE A 75 6.36 -9.01 -4.40
N ILE A 76 5.86 -7.81 -4.07
CA ILE A 76 5.56 -6.72 -5.00
C ILE A 76 6.83 -6.36 -5.76
N GLY A 77 7.96 -6.27 -5.05
CA GLY A 77 9.30 -6.24 -5.59
C GLY A 77 9.47 -7.30 -6.66
N LYS A 78 9.52 -8.60 -6.32
CA LYS A 78 9.72 -9.76 -7.21
C LYS A 78 8.79 -9.74 -8.42
N CYS A 79 7.51 -9.41 -8.21
CA CYS A 79 6.54 -9.19 -9.30
C CYS A 79 6.94 -8.06 -10.26
N THR A 80 7.72 -7.09 -9.79
CA THR A 80 8.37 -6.03 -10.58
C THR A 80 9.78 -6.43 -11.08
N LEU A 81 10.41 -7.46 -10.51
CA LEU A 81 11.82 -7.80 -10.76
C LEU A 81 12.02 -8.90 -11.80
N GLU A 82 11.19 -9.94 -11.74
CA GLU A 82 11.32 -11.17 -12.55
C GLU A 82 10.65 -11.04 -13.91
N PHE A 83 9.78 -10.05 -14.04
CA PHE A 83 8.96 -9.83 -15.21
C PHE A 83 9.54 -8.68 -16.05
N SER A 84 9.47 -8.81 -17.36
CA SER A 84 9.86 -7.75 -18.27
C SER A 84 9.01 -6.50 -18.04
N LYS A 85 9.55 -5.33 -18.40
CA LYS A 85 8.82 -4.06 -18.34
C LYS A 85 7.43 -4.16 -19.00
N ARG A 86 7.34 -4.90 -20.12
CA ARG A 86 6.11 -5.17 -20.86
C ARG A 86 5.10 -6.04 -20.11
N GLU A 87 5.55 -6.96 -19.26
CA GLU A 87 4.70 -7.84 -18.45
C GLU A 87 4.21 -7.11 -17.19
N ILE A 88 5.03 -6.26 -16.59
CA ILE A 88 4.65 -5.37 -15.48
C ILE A 88 3.67 -4.30 -15.95
N GLU A 89 3.93 -3.72 -17.13
CA GLU A 89 3.00 -2.87 -17.89
C GLU A 89 1.71 -3.61 -18.27
N GLN A 90 1.52 -4.90 -17.97
CA GLN A 90 0.24 -5.61 -18.14
C GLN A 90 -0.45 -5.93 -16.81
N GLN A 91 0.15 -5.58 -15.68
CA GLN A 91 -0.38 -5.83 -14.33
C GLN A 91 -1.04 -4.59 -13.73
N GLU A 92 -2.24 -4.30 -14.22
CA GLU A 92 -3.12 -3.20 -13.78
C GLU A 92 -3.25 -3.06 -12.25
N TRP A 93 -3.38 -4.19 -11.55
CA TRP A 93 -3.56 -4.19 -10.10
C TRP A 93 -2.31 -3.72 -9.34
N LEU A 94 -1.11 -4.10 -9.83
CA LEU A 94 0.17 -3.80 -9.21
C LEU A 94 0.46 -2.30 -9.33
N GLN A 95 0.24 -1.76 -10.53
CA GLN A 95 0.37 -0.33 -10.79
C GLN A 95 -0.58 0.49 -9.92
N ASN A 96 -1.86 0.08 -9.84
CA ASN A 96 -2.84 0.78 -9.02
C ASN A 96 -2.51 0.69 -7.52
N PHE A 97 -2.07 -0.47 -7.02
CA PHE A 97 -1.64 -0.58 -5.63
C PHE A 97 -0.46 0.34 -5.32
N ASP A 98 0.59 0.28 -6.13
CA ASP A 98 1.81 1.05 -5.91
C ASP A 98 1.55 2.55 -6.01
N THR A 99 0.85 3.00 -7.06
CA THR A 99 0.81 4.43 -7.41
C THR A 99 -0.45 5.17 -6.97
N VAL A 100 -1.58 4.46 -6.80
CA VAL A 100 -2.89 5.07 -6.51
C VAL A 100 -3.35 4.80 -5.08
N TYR A 101 -3.24 3.56 -4.59
CA TYR A 101 -3.81 3.20 -3.29
C TYR A 101 -2.89 3.53 -2.10
N ARG A 102 -1.57 3.35 -2.27
CA ARG A 102 -0.62 3.61 -1.18
C ARG A 102 -0.58 5.08 -0.80
N GLN A 103 -0.64 5.37 0.50
CA GLN A 103 -0.38 6.70 1.04
C GLN A 103 1.09 6.83 1.41
N ILE A 104 1.74 7.86 0.88
CA ILE A 104 3.17 8.11 1.03
C ILE A 104 3.32 9.45 1.76
N PRO A 105 4.13 9.52 2.83
CA PRO A 105 4.49 10.79 3.46
C PRO A 105 5.10 11.77 2.46
N ILE A 106 4.66 13.02 2.51
CA ILE A 106 5.11 14.07 1.59
C ILE A 106 6.26 14.84 2.26
N PRO A 107 7.47 14.81 1.70
CA PRO A 107 8.59 15.61 2.19
C PRO A 107 8.25 17.11 2.15
N PRO A 108 8.46 17.88 3.25
CA PRO A 108 8.21 19.31 3.26
C PRO A 108 8.98 20.08 2.18
N GLU A 109 10.18 19.62 1.84
CA GLU A 109 11.06 20.21 0.84
C GLU A 109 10.52 20.02 -0.59
N LEU A 110 9.79 18.93 -0.85
CA LEU A 110 9.09 18.71 -2.12
C LEU A 110 7.96 19.75 -2.28
N ILE A 111 7.21 20.01 -1.20
CA ILE A 111 6.15 21.02 -1.22
C ILE A 111 6.72 22.42 -1.47
N GLU A 112 7.85 22.75 -0.84
CA GLU A 112 8.56 24.01 -1.06
C GLU A 112 9.03 24.15 -2.51
N HIS A 113 9.58 23.07 -3.09
CA HIS A 113 9.97 23.04 -4.49
C HIS A 113 8.79 23.28 -5.45
N ILE A 114 7.67 22.58 -5.22
CA ILE A 114 6.45 22.75 -6.04
C ILE A 114 5.91 24.19 -5.94
N ASN A 115 5.87 24.75 -4.74
CA ASN A 115 5.44 26.14 -4.54
C ASN A 115 6.37 27.14 -5.23
N ALA A 116 7.70 26.90 -5.21
CA ALA A 116 8.66 27.72 -5.94
C ALA A 116 8.41 27.66 -7.46
N LEU A 117 8.14 26.47 -8.01
CA LEU A 117 7.78 26.30 -9.42
C LEU A 117 6.49 27.05 -9.78
N LEU A 118 5.44 27.00 -8.93
CA LEU A 118 4.21 27.77 -9.16
C LEU A 118 4.49 29.27 -9.27
N VAL A 119 5.29 29.82 -8.35
CA VAL A 119 5.67 31.23 -8.34
C VAL A 119 6.51 31.60 -9.56
N GLU A 120 7.52 30.79 -9.89
CA GLU A 120 8.41 31.02 -11.05
C GLU A 120 7.62 31.09 -12.37
N ASN A 121 6.58 30.26 -12.51
CA ASN A 121 5.74 30.23 -13.70
C ASN A 121 4.52 31.16 -13.62
N ASN A 122 4.35 31.89 -12.52
CA ASN A 122 3.19 32.75 -12.27
C ASN A 122 1.84 32.01 -12.43
N LEU A 123 1.76 30.80 -11.85
CA LEU A 123 0.59 29.92 -11.91
C LEU A 123 -0.07 29.79 -10.55
N SER A 124 -1.41 29.75 -10.55
CA SER A 124 -2.20 29.38 -9.39
C SER A 124 -2.38 27.85 -9.29
N ILE A 125 -2.64 27.36 -8.08
CA ILE A 125 -2.99 25.95 -7.84
C ILE A 125 -4.21 25.55 -8.66
N SER A 126 -5.23 26.41 -8.73
CA SER A 126 -6.46 26.18 -9.48
C SER A 126 -6.24 25.99 -10.97
N GLU A 127 -5.29 26.72 -11.58
CA GLU A 127 -4.98 26.58 -13.01
C GLU A 127 -4.37 25.21 -13.31
N VAL A 128 -3.40 24.78 -12.50
CA VAL A 128 -2.76 23.47 -12.67
C VAL A 128 -3.76 22.34 -12.42
N VAL A 129 -4.59 22.43 -11.36
CA VAL A 129 -5.65 21.45 -11.07
C VAL A 129 -6.64 21.35 -12.23
N ALA A 130 -7.09 22.49 -12.77
CA ALA A 130 -7.97 22.50 -13.92
C ALA A 130 -7.32 21.78 -15.11
N ARG A 131 -6.04 22.05 -15.39
CA ARG A 131 -5.31 21.39 -16.48
C ARG A 131 -5.17 19.88 -16.29
N VAL A 132 -4.84 19.42 -15.08
CA VAL A 132 -4.80 17.98 -14.76
C VAL A 132 -6.14 17.32 -15.10
N ASN A 133 -7.25 17.95 -14.70
CA ASN A 133 -8.59 17.40 -14.89
C ASN A 133 -9.11 17.50 -16.34
N LEU A 134 -8.46 18.31 -17.20
CA LEU A 134 -8.75 18.29 -18.64
C LEU A 134 -8.32 16.98 -19.32
N ASN A 135 -7.42 16.20 -18.69
CA ASN A 135 -6.92 14.93 -19.23
C ASN A 135 -6.45 15.06 -20.68
N GLU A 136 -5.70 16.12 -20.99
CA GLU A 136 -5.40 16.51 -22.37
C GLU A 136 -4.68 15.42 -23.17
N ASP A 137 -3.82 14.65 -22.51
CA ASP A 137 -3.03 13.57 -23.11
C ASP A 137 -3.88 12.34 -23.49
N LEU A 138 -5.16 12.32 -23.10
CA LEU A 138 -6.12 11.29 -23.48
C LEU A 138 -7.05 11.71 -24.63
N LYS A 139 -6.97 12.95 -25.12
CA LYS A 139 -7.86 13.46 -26.18
C LYS A 139 -7.74 12.68 -27.48
N ASP A 140 -6.57 12.12 -27.76
CA ASP A 140 -6.30 11.37 -28.99
C ASP A 140 -6.69 9.88 -28.90
N TYR A 141 -7.17 9.42 -27.74
CA TYR A 141 -7.60 8.03 -27.57
C TYR A 141 -8.92 7.81 -28.32
N THR A 142 -9.02 6.66 -28.99
CA THR A 142 -10.22 6.28 -29.75
C THR A 142 -11.31 5.66 -28.86
N LEU A 143 -11.05 5.50 -27.57
CA LEU A 143 -11.93 4.86 -26.59
C LEU A 143 -12.95 5.84 -26.00
N ASP A 144 -14.14 5.32 -25.67
CA ASP A 144 -15.10 6.04 -24.84
C ASP A 144 -14.66 6.07 -23.38
N LEU A 145 -13.93 7.13 -23.01
CA LEU A 145 -13.39 7.36 -21.68
C LEU A 145 -14.48 7.41 -20.58
N SER A 146 -15.75 7.68 -20.93
CA SER A 146 -16.83 7.75 -19.94
C SER A 146 -17.16 6.41 -19.29
N THR A 147 -16.74 5.31 -19.91
CA THR A 147 -16.94 3.94 -19.41
C THR A 147 -15.90 3.50 -18.38
N TYR A 148 -14.85 4.30 -18.18
CA TYR A 148 -13.72 3.96 -17.33
C TYR A 148 -13.79 4.66 -15.98
N GLU A 149 -13.38 3.93 -14.94
CA GLU A 149 -13.29 4.49 -13.59
C GLU A 149 -12.17 5.54 -13.50
N LYS A 150 -12.46 6.65 -12.82
CA LYS A 150 -11.48 7.72 -12.61
C LYS A 150 -10.49 7.33 -11.51
N LYS A 151 -9.30 7.94 -11.56
CA LYS A 151 -8.21 7.81 -10.58
C LYS A 151 -7.68 6.39 -10.44
N VAL A 152 -7.83 5.56 -11.45
CA VAL A 152 -7.20 4.23 -11.54
C VAL A 152 -6.62 4.04 -12.94
N TRP A 153 -5.51 3.31 -13.01
CA TRP A 153 -4.89 2.92 -14.27
C TRP A 153 -5.69 1.85 -14.99
N HIS A 154 -5.79 1.99 -16.31
CA HIS A 154 -6.45 1.10 -17.25
C HIS A 154 -5.49 0.63 -18.33
N TYR A 155 -5.64 -0.63 -18.74
CA TYR A 155 -4.77 -1.28 -19.73
C TYR A 155 -5.62 -1.87 -20.87
N PRO A 156 -6.13 -1.02 -21.76
CA PRO A 156 -6.88 -1.46 -22.94
C PRO A 156 -5.98 -2.26 -23.90
N HIS A 157 -6.58 -3.12 -24.72
CA HIS A 157 -5.82 -3.99 -25.64
C HIS A 157 -5.20 -3.24 -26.83
N ASN A 158 -5.83 -2.13 -27.25
CA ASN A 158 -5.53 -1.43 -28.50
C ASN A 158 -4.97 -0.02 -28.31
N GLU A 159 -4.76 0.41 -27.06
CA GLU A 159 -4.27 1.74 -26.73
C GLU A 159 -3.18 1.62 -25.67
N SER A 160 -2.42 2.70 -25.46
CA SER A 160 -1.46 2.75 -24.37
C SER A 160 -2.17 2.74 -23.01
N PRO A 161 -1.49 2.33 -21.93
CA PRO A 161 -2.03 2.43 -20.59
C PRO A 161 -2.37 3.89 -20.23
N PHE A 162 -3.49 4.10 -19.55
CA PHE A 162 -3.95 5.44 -19.21
C PHE A 162 -4.63 5.50 -17.84
N ILE A 163 -4.74 6.71 -17.31
CA ILE A 163 -5.49 7.01 -16.08
C ILE A 163 -6.30 8.29 -16.30
N ILE A 164 -7.58 8.26 -15.95
CA ILE A 164 -8.43 9.46 -16.00
C ILE A 164 -8.32 10.17 -14.66
N MET A 165 -7.63 11.31 -14.65
CA MET A 165 -7.42 12.13 -13.47
C MET A 165 -8.68 12.92 -13.13
N ASP A 166 -8.93 13.06 -11.83
CA ASP A 166 -9.98 13.89 -11.26
C ASP A 166 -9.55 14.29 -9.83
N ILE A 167 -8.65 15.26 -9.73
CA ILE A 167 -8.10 15.72 -8.45
C ILE A 167 -8.89 16.90 -7.91
N SER A 168 -9.06 16.95 -6.59
CA SER A 168 -9.79 18.03 -5.91
C SER A 168 -8.86 19.23 -5.67
N LEU A 169 -9.34 20.45 -5.92
CA LEU A 169 -8.59 21.66 -5.60
C LEU A 169 -8.22 21.72 -4.12
N ASN A 170 -9.21 21.51 -3.23
CA ASN A 170 -9.00 21.52 -1.79
C ASN A 170 -7.96 20.49 -1.34
N GLU A 171 -7.92 19.31 -2.00
CA GLU A 171 -6.93 18.29 -1.68
C GLU A 171 -5.51 18.77 -1.97
N ILE A 172 -5.29 19.42 -3.12
CA ILE A 172 -3.98 19.96 -3.47
C ILE A 172 -3.63 21.17 -2.60
N GLU A 173 -4.58 22.05 -2.31
CA GLU A 173 -4.36 23.18 -1.39
C GLU A 173 -3.96 22.69 0.00
N ASP A 174 -4.61 21.66 0.53
CA ASP A 174 -4.26 21.08 1.82
C ASP A 174 -2.88 20.40 1.79
N ILE A 175 -2.50 19.77 0.67
CA ILE A 175 -1.14 19.23 0.47
C ILE A 175 -0.11 20.37 0.44
N LEU A 176 -0.29 21.38 -0.41
CA LEU A 176 0.70 22.45 -0.61
C LEU A 176 0.78 23.43 0.57
N SER A 177 -0.24 23.48 1.41
CA SER A 177 -0.24 24.18 2.70
C SER A 177 0.26 23.31 3.87
N LYS A 178 0.74 22.09 3.61
CA LYS A 178 1.25 21.13 4.61
C LYS A 178 0.19 20.64 5.63
N LYS A 179 -1.11 20.88 5.39
CA LYS A 179 -2.21 20.37 6.23
C LYS A 179 -2.42 18.87 6.02
N LYS A 180 -2.30 18.39 4.79
CA LYS A 180 -2.34 16.97 4.42
C LYS A 180 -0.90 16.49 4.22
N THR A 181 -0.43 15.60 5.08
CA THR A 181 0.98 15.17 5.14
C THR A 181 1.28 13.89 4.37
N THR A 182 0.25 13.22 3.83
CA THR A 182 0.37 12.00 3.03
C THR A 182 -0.51 12.08 1.79
N THR A 183 -0.08 11.46 0.69
CA THR A 183 -0.89 11.31 -0.53
C THR A 183 -0.38 10.13 -1.36
N ASN A 184 -1.10 9.76 -2.42
CA ASN A 184 -0.63 8.74 -3.36
C ASN A 184 0.36 9.31 -4.39
N TYR A 185 1.14 8.43 -5.00
CA TYR A 185 2.18 8.82 -5.94
C TYR A 185 1.59 9.56 -7.16
N THR A 186 0.52 9.01 -7.73
CA THR A 186 -0.14 9.52 -8.93
C THR A 186 -0.66 10.95 -8.76
N THR A 187 -1.20 11.32 -7.61
CA THR A 187 -1.73 12.67 -7.36
C THR A 187 -0.63 13.73 -7.51
N LEU A 188 0.52 13.56 -6.84
CA LEU A 188 1.63 14.51 -6.95
C LEU A 188 2.34 14.43 -8.30
N GLN A 189 2.48 13.24 -8.88
CA GLN A 189 3.03 13.09 -10.22
C GLN A 189 2.19 13.83 -11.26
N ALA A 190 0.87 13.65 -11.26
CA ALA A 190 -0.01 14.31 -12.22
C ALA A 190 0.00 15.83 -12.06
N PHE A 191 -0.02 16.34 -10.82
CA PHE A 191 0.05 17.77 -10.54
C PHE A 191 1.38 18.37 -11.02
N LEU A 192 2.50 17.78 -10.61
CA LEU A 192 3.84 18.27 -10.97
C LEU A 192 4.11 18.16 -12.48
N TYR A 193 3.69 17.07 -13.11
CA TYR A 193 3.78 16.89 -14.55
C TYR A 193 3.04 18.00 -15.29
N ASN A 194 1.78 18.27 -14.93
CA ASN A 194 0.99 19.33 -15.56
C ASN A 194 1.50 20.73 -15.25
N LEU A 195 2.14 20.95 -14.09
CA LEU A 195 2.85 22.18 -13.79
C LEU A 195 4.05 22.38 -14.73
N LEU A 196 4.86 21.35 -14.95
CA LEU A 196 6.02 21.43 -15.85
C LEU A 196 5.64 21.54 -17.32
N LYS A 197 4.45 21.06 -17.73
CA LYS A 197 3.92 21.25 -19.09
C LYS A 197 3.75 22.71 -19.51
N TYR A 198 3.76 23.65 -18.57
CA TYR A 198 3.78 25.08 -18.91
C TYR A 198 5.14 25.56 -19.42
N LYS A 199 6.23 24.82 -19.14
CA LYS A 199 7.58 25.10 -19.66
C LYS A 199 7.88 24.33 -20.95
N SER A 200 7.36 23.10 -21.09
CA SER A 200 7.62 22.22 -22.24
C SER A 200 6.42 21.33 -22.55
N GLU A 201 5.99 21.32 -23.81
CA GLU A 201 4.96 20.39 -24.29
C GLU A 201 5.52 19.00 -24.67
N ASP A 202 6.84 18.81 -24.63
CA ASP A 202 7.42 17.49 -24.89
C ASP A 202 7.10 16.53 -23.75
N PHE A 203 6.18 15.60 -24.02
CA PHE A 203 5.72 14.60 -23.07
C PHE A 203 6.88 13.86 -22.39
N LYS A 204 7.87 13.44 -23.16
CA LYS A 204 8.93 12.54 -22.67
C LYS A 204 9.84 13.24 -21.68
N SER A 205 10.40 14.39 -22.06
CA SER A 205 11.28 15.16 -21.15
C SER A 205 10.54 15.61 -19.90
N THR A 206 9.30 16.10 -20.03
CA THR A 206 8.49 16.57 -18.89
C THR A 206 8.17 15.43 -17.92
N PHE A 207 7.87 14.22 -18.43
CA PHE A 207 7.61 13.05 -17.58
C PHE A 207 8.89 12.55 -16.87
N GLU A 208 10.02 12.54 -17.57
CA GLU A 208 11.33 12.19 -17.00
C GLU A 208 11.73 13.19 -15.91
N GLU A 209 11.58 14.49 -16.16
CA GLU A 209 11.85 15.55 -15.18
C GLU A 209 10.96 15.43 -13.94
N THR A 210 9.65 15.22 -14.13
CA THR A 210 8.71 14.97 -13.03
C THR A 210 9.19 13.81 -12.16
N THR A 211 9.55 12.69 -12.78
CA THR A 211 10.01 11.49 -12.09
C THR A 211 11.32 11.75 -11.34
N ASN A 212 12.24 12.50 -11.92
CA ASN A 212 13.49 12.88 -11.29
C ASN A 212 13.27 13.75 -10.07
N ILE A 213 12.40 14.77 -10.14
CA ILE A 213 12.07 15.62 -8.98
C ILE A 213 11.51 14.77 -7.84
N LEU A 214 10.49 13.94 -8.10
CA LEU A 214 9.90 13.07 -7.06
C LEU A 214 10.96 12.14 -6.45
N THR A 215 11.84 11.58 -7.28
CA THR A 215 12.94 10.69 -6.85
C THR A 215 13.97 11.43 -5.99
N THR A 216 14.36 12.65 -6.37
CA THR A 216 15.32 13.49 -5.63
C THR A 216 14.82 13.80 -4.23
N TYR A 217 13.52 14.06 -4.09
CA TYR A 217 12.90 14.31 -2.79
C TYR A 217 12.47 13.02 -2.06
N LYS A 218 12.86 11.84 -2.55
CA LYS A 218 12.54 10.54 -1.96
C LYS A 218 11.06 10.19 -1.89
N PHE A 219 10.24 10.79 -2.75
CA PHE A 219 8.83 10.44 -2.89
C PHE A 219 8.69 9.34 -3.95
N TYR A 220 8.86 8.08 -3.55
CA TYR A 220 8.98 6.95 -4.47
C TYR A 220 7.68 6.16 -4.63
N SER A 221 7.53 5.49 -5.78
CA SER A 221 6.76 4.23 -5.84
C SER A 221 7.61 3.07 -5.28
N ILE A 222 6.99 1.96 -4.86
CA ILE A 222 7.69 0.73 -4.43
C ILE A 222 8.56 0.22 -5.56
N SER A 223 8.02 0.16 -6.79
CA SER A 223 8.78 -0.26 -7.95
C SER A 223 10.04 0.60 -8.14
N LYS A 224 9.92 1.92 -8.00
CA LYS A 224 11.08 2.83 -8.14
C LYS A 224 12.08 2.68 -6.99
N LYS A 225 11.61 2.61 -5.75
CA LYS A 225 12.46 2.41 -4.57
C LYS A 225 13.25 1.11 -4.68
N ASN A 226 12.59 0.02 -5.06
CA ASN A 226 13.23 -1.28 -5.25
C ASN A 226 14.23 -1.27 -6.42
N GLU A 227 13.93 -0.56 -7.52
CA GLU A 227 14.88 -0.37 -8.61
C GLU A 227 16.18 0.30 -8.12
N LEU A 228 16.07 1.32 -7.27
CA LEU A 228 17.22 2.03 -6.69
C LEU A 228 18.00 1.13 -5.72
N LEU A 229 17.32 0.46 -4.79
CA LEU A 229 17.95 -0.43 -3.80
C LEU A 229 18.70 -1.61 -4.44
N ARG A 230 18.33 -2.01 -5.65
CA ARG A 230 19.05 -3.06 -6.40
C ARG A 230 20.35 -2.59 -7.00
N LYS A 231 20.45 -1.30 -7.28
CA LYS A 231 21.64 -0.68 -7.87
C LYS A 231 22.68 -0.33 -6.82
N THR A 232 22.33 -0.44 -5.54
CA THR A 232 23.26 -0.18 -4.44
C THR A 232 24.16 -1.38 -4.16
N HIS A 233 25.38 -1.09 -3.78
CA HIS A 233 26.42 -2.05 -3.45
C HIS A 233 26.91 -1.93 -1.99
N SER A 234 26.43 -0.94 -1.24
CA SER A 234 26.77 -0.73 0.16
C SER A 234 25.56 -0.42 1.03
N GLN A 235 25.71 -0.58 2.35
CA GLN A 235 24.68 -0.22 3.32
C GLN A 235 24.49 1.30 3.44
N GLU A 236 25.54 2.08 3.20
CA GLU A 236 25.46 3.55 3.17
C GLU A 236 24.56 4.04 2.03
N GLU A 237 24.69 3.46 0.83
CA GLU A 237 23.83 3.80 -0.32
C GLU A 237 22.36 3.40 -0.07
N VAL A 238 22.12 2.29 0.65
CA VAL A 238 20.77 1.91 1.08
C VAL A 238 20.18 2.97 2.01
N GLU A 239 20.96 3.44 2.99
CA GLU A 239 20.52 4.49 3.92
C GLU A 239 20.24 5.83 3.23
N GLU A 240 20.92 6.13 2.12
CA GLU A 240 20.64 7.31 1.30
C GLU A 240 19.30 7.21 0.57
N ILE A 241 18.89 6.02 0.15
CA ILE A 241 17.59 5.80 -0.52
C ILE A 241 16.44 5.84 0.48
N LEU A 242 16.62 5.30 1.69
CA LEU A 242 15.55 5.25 2.68
C LEU A 242 15.14 6.67 3.14
N THR A 243 13.84 6.85 3.33
CA THR A 243 13.28 8.05 3.97
C THR A 243 13.45 7.96 5.49
N ASP A 244 13.35 9.09 6.19
CA ASP A 244 13.37 9.07 7.67
C ASP A 244 12.17 8.29 8.24
N PHE A 245 11.03 8.31 7.55
CA PHE A 245 9.86 7.50 7.92
C PHE A 245 10.16 6.00 7.81
N ASP A 246 10.86 5.56 6.75
CA ASP A 246 11.26 4.16 6.59
C ASP A 246 12.17 3.72 7.74
N LYS A 247 13.18 4.54 8.05
CA LYS A 247 14.17 4.27 9.11
C LYS A 247 13.50 4.22 10.49
N LEU A 248 12.60 5.17 10.76
CA LEU A 248 11.85 5.21 12.02
C LEU A 248 10.93 3.98 12.15
N ASN A 249 10.20 3.62 11.09
CA ASN A 249 9.33 2.46 11.09
C ASN A 249 10.12 1.17 11.36
N GLU A 250 11.22 0.96 10.63
CA GLU A 250 12.11 -0.19 10.85
C GLU A 250 12.66 -0.21 12.29
N GLY A 251 13.05 0.96 12.81
CA GLY A 251 13.49 1.12 14.19
C GLY A 251 12.41 0.72 15.21
N TYR A 252 11.14 1.06 14.98
CA TYR A 252 10.03 0.67 15.86
C TYR A 252 9.73 -0.84 15.76
N ILE A 253 9.70 -1.39 14.55
CA ILE A 253 9.49 -2.83 14.34
C ILE A 253 10.55 -3.64 15.06
N ASN A 254 11.82 -3.28 14.89
CA ASN A 254 12.95 -3.95 15.55
C ASN A 254 12.85 -3.86 17.09
N GLN A 255 12.39 -2.73 17.62
CA GLN A 255 12.17 -2.59 19.06
C GLN A 255 11.04 -3.50 19.56
N ILE A 256 9.90 -3.55 18.84
CA ILE A 256 8.77 -4.42 19.18
C ILE A 256 9.20 -5.89 19.15
N GLN A 257 9.90 -6.31 18.10
CA GLN A 257 10.40 -7.67 17.94
C GLN A 257 11.28 -8.07 19.13
N ARG A 258 12.26 -7.25 19.52
CA ARG A 258 13.12 -7.51 20.69
C ARG A 258 12.33 -7.65 21.99
N ARG A 259 11.23 -6.90 22.16
CA ARG A 259 10.35 -7.01 23.34
C ARG A 259 9.58 -8.32 23.34
N ILE A 260 9.06 -8.74 22.18
CA ILE A 260 8.40 -10.03 22.01
C ILE A 260 9.36 -11.17 22.31
N GLU A 261 10.57 -11.15 21.72
CA GLU A 261 11.61 -12.15 21.97
C GLU A 261 11.97 -12.25 23.46
N SER A 262 12.17 -11.10 24.12
CA SER A 262 12.45 -11.04 25.56
C SER A 262 11.32 -11.65 26.39
N PHE A 263 10.07 -11.38 26.02
CA PHE A 263 8.89 -11.92 26.70
C PHE A 263 8.74 -13.44 26.49
N SER A 264 8.94 -13.92 25.27
CA SER A 264 8.90 -15.33 24.91
C SER A 264 9.95 -16.15 25.67
N ASN A 265 11.14 -15.58 25.91
CA ASN A 265 12.18 -16.23 26.70
C ASN A 265 11.81 -16.40 28.19
N LEU A 266 10.92 -15.57 28.74
CA LEU A 266 10.48 -15.67 30.13
C LEU A 266 9.42 -16.78 30.34
N ASN A 267 8.47 -16.88 29.41
CA ASN A 267 7.42 -17.90 29.44
C ASN A 267 6.90 -18.19 28.03
N ILE A 268 7.53 -19.16 27.37
CA ILE A 268 7.26 -19.48 25.96
C ILE A 268 5.84 -20.01 25.74
N GLU A 269 5.29 -20.78 26.68
CA GLU A 269 3.93 -21.32 26.57
C GLU A 269 2.88 -20.21 26.61
N TYR A 270 3.00 -19.32 27.60
CA TYR A 270 2.10 -18.18 27.70
C TYR A 270 2.26 -17.22 26.51
N ALA A 271 3.50 -16.95 26.09
CA ALA A 271 3.78 -16.11 24.94
C ALA A 271 3.15 -16.68 23.66
N ASN A 272 3.32 -17.98 23.38
CA ASN A 272 2.71 -18.64 22.22
C ASN A 272 1.19 -18.51 22.23
N GLY A 273 0.54 -18.69 23.39
CA GLY A 273 -0.91 -18.53 23.51
C GLY A 273 -1.40 -17.10 23.23
N LYS A 274 -0.60 -16.08 23.57
CA LYS A 274 -0.93 -14.67 23.27
C LYS A 274 -0.62 -14.28 21.84
N LEU A 275 0.49 -14.76 21.28
CA LEU A 275 0.88 -14.50 19.89
C LEU A 275 -0.10 -15.16 18.90
N ASP A 276 -0.59 -16.37 19.17
CA ASP A 276 -1.63 -17.01 18.34
C ASP A 276 -2.93 -16.18 18.28
N ILE A 277 -3.38 -15.65 19.41
CA ILE A 277 -4.56 -14.75 19.45
C ILE A 277 -4.28 -13.45 18.72
N LEU A 278 -3.10 -12.86 18.92
CA LEU A 278 -2.70 -11.63 18.23
C LEU A 278 -2.73 -11.82 16.71
N THR A 279 -2.10 -12.89 16.22
CA THR A 279 -2.10 -13.20 14.78
C THR A 279 -3.50 -13.39 14.24
N LYS A 280 -4.39 -14.09 14.95
CA LYS A 280 -5.81 -14.21 14.57
C LYS A 280 -6.51 -12.85 14.50
N ASN A 281 -6.23 -11.96 15.44
CA ASN A 281 -6.83 -10.64 15.47
C ASN A 281 -6.35 -9.78 14.28
N LEU A 282 -5.04 -9.75 14.04
CA LEU A 282 -4.45 -9.00 12.92
C LEU A 282 -4.96 -9.51 11.57
N GLN A 283 -5.14 -10.82 11.42
CA GLN A 283 -5.76 -11.43 10.24
C GLN A 283 -7.25 -11.05 10.06
N ALA A 284 -7.97 -10.81 11.16
CA ALA A 284 -9.37 -10.45 11.11
C ALA A 284 -9.58 -8.97 10.73
N ASP A 285 -8.81 -8.06 11.33
CA ASP A 285 -8.88 -6.62 11.06
C ASP A 285 -7.58 -5.92 11.52
N THR A 286 -6.60 -5.81 10.62
CA THR A 286 -5.30 -5.19 10.92
C THR A 286 -5.46 -3.73 11.40
N PRO A 287 -6.22 -2.83 10.71
CA PRO A 287 -6.41 -1.46 11.18
C PRO A 287 -6.98 -1.36 12.60
N LEU A 288 -8.00 -2.16 12.94
CA LEU A 288 -8.60 -2.15 14.27
C LEU A 288 -7.60 -2.58 15.35
N VAL A 289 -6.82 -3.63 15.08
CA VAL A 289 -5.84 -4.15 16.04
C VAL A 289 -4.70 -3.16 16.27
N PHE A 290 -4.21 -2.51 15.21
CA PHE A 290 -3.25 -1.42 15.36
C PHE A 290 -3.84 -0.24 16.16
N GLY A 291 -5.13 0.06 15.97
CA GLY A 291 -5.85 1.03 16.80
C GLY A 291 -5.87 0.65 18.28
N LEU A 292 -6.11 -0.62 18.60
CA LEU A 292 -6.08 -1.12 19.98
C LEU A 292 -4.67 -1.10 20.58
N PHE A 293 -3.66 -1.48 19.81
CA PHE A 293 -2.26 -1.48 20.22
C PHE A 293 -1.65 -0.08 20.38
N GLY A 294 -2.18 0.90 19.65
CA GLY A 294 -1.78 2.30 19.76
C GLY A 294 -2.28 3.00 21.04
N ILE A 295 -3.09 2.34 21.87
CA ILE A 295 -3.56 2.92 23.14
C ILE A 295 -2.38 3.04 24.11
N ASP A 296 -2.15 4.25 24.63
CA ASP A 296 -1.10 4.52 25.60
C ASP A 296 -1.39 3.86 26.96
N LEU A 297 -0.66 2.79 27.26
CA LEU A 297 -0.74 2.07 28.54
C LEU A 297 0.27 2.56 29.58
N THR A 298 1.10 3.57 29.28
CA THR A 298 2.08 4.12 30.23
C THR A 298 1.47 4.63 31.54
N PRO A 299 0.23 5.19 31.58
CA PRO A 299 -0.40 5.59 32.84
C PRO A 299 -0.65 4.41 33.80
N LEU A 300 -0.68 3.18 33.29
CA LEU A 300 -0.91 1.97 34.09
C LEU A 300 0.37 1.40 34.70
N LYS A 301 1.55 1.93 34.34
CA LYS A 301 2.86 1.34 34.66
C LYS A 301 3.06 1.11 36.16
N GLU A 302 2.72 2.09 36.98
CA GLU A 302 2.95 2.07 38.43
C GLU A 302 1.79 1.40 39.21
N LEU A 303 0.73 0.96 38.52
CA LEU A 303 -0.38 0.27 39.16
C LEU A 303 0.01 -1.14 39.64
N ASP A 304 -0.66 -1.59 40.69
CA ASP A 304 -0.53 -2.95 41.20
C ASP A 304 -0.97 -4.00 40.16
N ILE A 305 -0.42 -5.21 40.27
CA ILE A 305 -0.67 -6.31 39.35
C ILE A 305 -2.13 -6.73 39.29
N ASP A 306 -2.87 -6.66 40.40
CA ASP A 306 -4.29 -7.04 40.44
C ASP A 306 -5.18 -5.98 39.79
N VAL A 307 -4.79 -4.72 39.87
CA VAL A 307 -5.46 -3.62 39.13
C VAL A 307 -5.21 -3.78 37.63
N LYS A 308 -3.97 -4.07 37.22
CA LYS A 308 -3.64 -4.37 35.80
C LYS A 308 -4.43 -5.56 35.27
N ARG A 309 -4.58 -6.63 36.05
CA ARG A 309 -5.42 -7.79 35.68
C ARG A 309 -6.89 -7.41 35.53
N SER A 310 -7.41 -6.55 36.39
CA SER A 310 -8.79 -6.07 36.31
C SER A 310 -9.02 -5.25 35.04
N PHE A 311 -8.09 -4.36 34.70
CA PHE A 311 -8.11 -3.61 33.44
C PHE A 311 -8.19 -4.53 32.20
N ILE A 312 -7.39 -5.60 32.15
CA ILE A 312 -7.44 -6.56 31.05
C ILE A 312 -8.80 -7.28 30.97
N LYS A 313 -9.43 -7.59 32.11
CA LYS A 313 -10.78 -8.18 32.14
C LYS A 313 -11.85 -7.21 31.63
N ASP A 314 -11.71 -5.91 31.95
CA ASP A 314 -12.63 -4.89 31.46
C ASP A 314 -12.54 -4.73 29.94
N ILE A 315 -11.34 -4.81 29.36
CA ILE A 315 -11.16 -4.86 27.90
C ILE A 315 -11.88 -6.06 27.30
N ASP A 316 -11.68 -7.27 27.85
CA ASP A 316 -12.34 -8.48 27.35
C ASP A 316 -13.87 -8.38 27.41
N LYS A 317 -14.40 -7.76 28.47
CA LYS A 317 -15.83 -7.48 28.61
C LYS A 317 -16.32 -6.52 27.53
N LEU A 318 -15.58 -5.43 27.26
CA LEU A 318 -15.92 -4.47 26.20
C LEU A 318 -15.91 -5.13 24.83
N VAL A 319 -14.91 -5.96 24.52
CA VAL A 319 -14.86 -6.69 23.23
C VAL A 319 -16.10 -7.56 23.05
N LYS A 320 -16.52 -8.30 24.09
CA LYS A 320 -17.73 -9.13 24.06
C LYS A 320 -19.00 -8.30 23.88
N GLU A 321 -19.10 -7.16 24.56
CA GLU A 321 -20.24 -6.25 24.43
C GLU A 321 -20.37 -5.73 22.99
N TYR A 322 -19.30 -5.19 22.43
CA TYR A 322 -19.30 -4.64 21.08
C TYR A 322 -19.44 -5.70 19.99
N GLY A 323 -18.95 -6.93 20.22
CA GLY A 323 -19.13 -8.05 19.29
C GLY A 323 -20.58 -8.50 19.11
N THR A 324 -21.50 -8.10 19.99
CA THR A 324 -22.94 -8.39 19.87
C THR A 324 -23.73 -7.29 19.16
N LYS A 325 -23.10 -6.15 18.85
CA LYS A 325 -23.75 -5.06 18.13
C LYS A 325 -23.90 -5.44 16.66
N ILE A 326 -25.12 -5.39 16.16
CA ILE A 326 -25.43 -5.65 14.75
C ILE A 326 -25.06 -4.40 13.94
N ASP A 327 -24.37 -4.62 12.83
CA ASP A 327 -24.03 -3.57 11.88
C ASP A 327 -25.28 -3.19 11.06
N GLU A 328 -25.99 -2.15 11.49
CA GLU A 328 -27.25 -1.68 10.85
C GLU A 328 -27.06 -1.31 9.37
N LYS A 329 -25.83 -0.99 8.93
CA LYS A 329 -25.51 -0.69 7.52
C LYS A 329 -25.51 -1.92 6.60
N LYS A 330 -25.49 -3.15 7.14
CA LYS A 330 -25.62 -4.38 6.33
C LYS A 330 -27.08 -4.73 5.98
N GLN A 331 -28.08 -4.05 6.55
CA GLN A 331 -29.49 -4.36 6.31
C GLN A 331 -30.08 -3.67 5.06
N GLU A 332 -29.44 -2.63 4.51
CA GLU A 332 -29.92 -1.97 3.28
C GLU A 332 -29.44 -2.64 1.98
N LEU A 333 -28.75 -3.79 2.07
CA LEU A 333 -28.20 -4.54 0.93
C LEU A 333 -28.70 -5.99 0.83
N ILE A 334 -29.80 -6.34 1.51
CA ILE A 334 -30.51 -7.62 1.32
C ILE A 334 -31.80 -7.41 0.56
#